data_AF-A0A1F9NBY2-F1
#
_entry.id   AF-A0A1F9NBY2-F1
#
_cell.length_a   1.000
_cell.length_b   1.000
_cell.length_c   1.000
_cell.angle_alpha   90.00
_cell.angle_beta   90.00
_cell.angle_gamma   90.00
#
_symmetry.space_group_name_H-M   'P 1'
#
loop_
_entity.id
_entity.type
_entity.pdbx_description
1 polymer ?
#
loop_
_entity_poly.entity_id
_entity_poly.type
_entity_poly.pdbx_seq_one_letter_code
_entity_poly.pdbx_strand_id
1 'polypeptide(L)'
;MATVPFDLALSVGLGACVAVFGRSVAPEKTLLRSAGLWALVAFELMLFVPVGAFLLWRFPEWSWMYLLEADALPFPDFAVAAAYPAFAIASFILCRHLVSSGRFWLAVGVMIGGMAIAGLVGFFGWEQLSVSGTTEQFRADPGQMREVTESSLGYLLAASNVGIVVAWGAMLWRLLLLCRAAQLHPSAVSSSSVADQTPSNNGKKPAAGSKTRKKT
;
A
#
# COMPACT_ATOMS: atom_id res chain seq x y z
N MET A 1 5.30 13.85 -14.79
CA MET A 1 4.06 13.07 -15.10
C MET A 1 3.04 13.27 -13.99
N ALA A 2 1.81 13.67 -14.30
CA ALA A 2 0.78 13.86 -13.26
C ALA A 2 -0.32 12.78 -13.35
N THR A 3 -0.12 11.72 -12.56
CA THR A 3 -0.92 10.49 -12.53
C THR A 3 -1.92 10.43 -11.37
N VAL A 4 -2.42 11.58 -10.93
CA VAL A 4 -2.74 11.77 -9.50
C VAL A 4 -4.05 11.11 -9.02
N PRO A 5 -5.22 11.16 -9.68
CA PRO A 5 -6.45 10.74 -8.99
C PRO A 5 -6.68 9.22 -8.95
N PHE A 6 -6.49 8.53 -10.10
CA PHE A 6 -6.77 7.11 -10.24
C PHE A 6 -5.85 6.26 -9.36
N ASP A 7 -4.54 6.45 -9.52
CA ASP A 7 -3.52 5.65 -8.84
C ASP A 7 -3.51 5.91 -7.34
N LEU A 8 -3.83 7.13 -6.88
CA LEU A 8 -3.97 7.40 -5.45
C LEU A 8 -5.19 6.70 -4.84
N ALA A 9 -6.35 6.73 -5.52
CA ALA A 9 -7.54 6.02 -5.04
C ALA A 9 -7.31 4.50 -5.02
N LEU A 10 -6.64 3.97 -6.03
CA LEU A 10 -6.23 2.57 -6.09
C LEU A 10 -5.25 2.24 -4.95
N SER A 11 -4.23 3.06 -4.74
CA SER A 11 -3.25 2.90 -3.64
C SER A 11 -3.93 2.87 -2.28
N VAL A 12 -4.91 3.76 -2.04
CA VAL A 12 -5.73 3.74 -0.81
C VAL A 12 -6.48 2.42 -0.69
N GLY A 13 -7.13 1.97 -1.76
CA GLY A 13 -7.82 0.68 -1.81
C GLY A 13 -6.90 -0.49 -1.49
N LEU A 14 -5.71 -0.54 -2.09
CA LEU A 14 -4.71 -1.59 -1.89
C LEU A 14 -4.24 -1.65 -0.43
N GLY A 15 -3.88 -0.52 0.16
CA GLY A 15 -3.48 -0.43 1.56
C GLY A 15 -4.57 -0.89 2.53
N ALA A 16 -5.81 -0.44 2.29
CA ALA A 16 -6.98 -0.85 3.05
C ALA A 16 -7.24 -2.37 2.92
N CYS A 17 -7.09 -2.92 1.72
CA CYS A 17 -7.25 -4.34 1.44
C CYS A 17 -6.26 -5.17 2.27
N VAL A 18 -4.97 -4.84 2.24
CA VAL A 18 -3.95 -5.55 3.03
C VAL A 18 -4.25 -5.50 4.53
N ALA A 19 -4.73 -4.36 5.05
CA ALA A 19 -5.13 -4.25 6.46
C ALA A 19 -6.35 -5.11 6.82
N VAL A 20 -7.38 -5.13 5.95
CA VAL A 20 -8.61 -5.90 6.16
C VAL A 20 -8.34 -7.40 6.12
N PHE A 21 -7.58 -7.86 5.12
CA PHE A 21 -7.26 -9.29 4.93
C PHE A 21 -6.18 -9.78 5.90
N GLY A 22 -5.25 -8.90 6.30
CA GLY A 22 -4.18 -9.21 7.24
C GLY A 22 -4.58 -9.19 8.72
N ARG A 23 -5.84 -8.88 9.05
CA ARG A 23 -6.30 -8.66 10.44
C ARG A 23 -6.06 -9.81 11.41
N SER A 24 -6.02 -11.05 10.92
CA SER A 24 -5.88 -12.25 11.75
C SER A 24 -4.43 -12.73 11.85
N VAL A 25 -3.52 -12.17 11.05
CA VAL A 25 -2.08 -12.40 11.22
C VAL A 25 -1.70 -11.61 12.47
N ALA A 26 -1.38 -12.35 13.55
CA ALA A 26 -1.06 -11.93 14.92
C ALA A 26 -1.12 -10.41 15.20
N PRO A 27 -1.86 -9.95 16.23
CA PRO A 27 -1.90 -8.54 16.61
C PRO A 27 -0.51 -8.10 17.08
N GLU A 28 0.32 -7.70 16.14
CA GLU A 28 1.66 -7.24 16.45
C GLU A 28 1.55 -5.88 17.12
N LYS A 29 2.30 -5.73 18.21
CA LYS A 29 2.30 -4.51 19.01
C LYS A 29 2.87 -3.30 18.27
N THR A 30 3.68 -3.52 17.24
CA THR A 30 4.40 -2.45 16.53
C THR A 30 4.12 -2.48 15.04
N LEU A 31 3.91 -1.31 14.44
CA LEU A 31 3.66 -1.15 13.00
C LEU A 31 4.79 -1.76 12.14
N LEU A 32 6.05 -1.52 12.54
CA LEU A 32 7.24 -1.92 11.79
C LEU A 32 7.51 -3.43 11.77
N ARG A 33 6.82 -4.23 12.59
CA ARG A 33 6.96 -5.69 12.54
C ARG A 33 6.00 -6.33 11.54
N SER A 34 5.09 -5.52 10.97
CA SER A 34 3.91 -6.05 10.27
C SER A 34 4.27 -6.71 8.99
N ALA A 35 4.06 -8.03 8.93
CA ALA A 35 4.15 -8.78 7.69
C ALA A 35 3.29 -8.16 6.58
N GLY A 36 2.09 -7.65 6.92
CA GLY A 36 1.22 -6.94 5.97
C GLY A 36 1.83 -5.65 5.44
N LEU A 37 2.40 -4.81 6.31
CA LEU A 37 3.06 -3.57 5.89
C LEU A 37 4.24 -3.86 4.96
N TRP A 38 5.10 -4.81 5.33
CA TRP A 38 6.27 -5.15 4.52
C TRP A 38 5.90 -5.83 3.21
N ALA A 39 4.82 -6.64 3.19
CA ALA A 39 4.28 -7.19 1.95
C ALA A 39 3.77 -6.08 1.03
N LEU A 40 3.06 -5.08 1.57
CA LEU A 40 2.61 -3.91 0.81
C LEU A 40 3.79 -3.09 0.27
N VAL A 41 4.77 -2.76 1.12
CA VAL A 41 5.97 -2.02 0.69
C VAL A 41 6.74 -2.79 -0.38
N ALA A 42 6.92 -4.11 -0.21
CA ALA A 42 7.59 -4.94 -1.21
C ALA A 42 6.79 -4.98 -2.52
N PHE A 43 5.47 -5.08 -2.46
CA PHE A 43 4.58 -5.04 -3.63
C PHE A 43 4.74 -3.71 -4.39
N GLU A 44 4.68 -2.58 -3.68
CA GLU A 44 4.87 -1.24 -4.26
C GLU A 44 6.25 -1.12 -4.93
N LEU A 45 7.32 -1.51 -4.23
CA LEU A 45 8.68 -1.42 -4.74
C LEU A 45 8.98 -2.37 -5.90
N MET A 46 8.38 -3.57 -5.92
CA MET A 46 8.64 -4.57 -6.97
C MET A 46 7.81 -4.36 -8.24
N LEU A 47 6.67 -3.67 -8.16
CA LEU A 47 5.82 -3.43 -9.31
C LEU A 47 5.85 -1.98 -9.78
N PHE A 48 5.50 -1.04 -8.91
CA PHE A 48 5.31 0.35 -9.32
C PHE A 48 6.63 1.04 -9.64
N VAL A 49 7.69 0.77 -8.87
CA VAL A 49 9.00 1.39 -9.14
C VAL A 49 9.58 0.98 -10.49
N PRO A 50 9.72 -0.33 -10.85
CA PRO A 50 10.28 -0.69 -12.14
C PRO A 50 9.38 -0.31 -13.31
N VAL A 51 8.05 -0.48 -13.19
CA VAL A 51 7.11 -0.08 -14.24
C VAL A 51 7.12 1.44 -14.44
N GLY A 52 7.05 2.19 -13.34
CA GLY A 52 7.10 3.66 -13.36
C GLY A 52 8.42 4.18 -13.92
N ALA A 53 9.56 3.63 -13.49
CA ALA A 53 10.88 4.00 -14.03
C ALA A 53 11.00 3.69 -15.53
N PHE A 54 10.50 2.54 -15.98
CA PHE A 54 10.51 2.18 -17.39
C PHE A 54 9.62 3.11 -18.23
N LEU A 55 8.41 3.42 -17.75
CA LEU A 55 7.49 4.36 -18.41
C LEU A 55 8.10 5.76 -18.50
N LEU A 56 8.68 6.27 -17.41
CA LEU A 56 9.36 7.56 -17.38
C LEU A 56 10.52 7.63 -18.36
N TRP A 57 11.28 6.54 -18.49
CA TRP A 57 12.42 6.49 -19.40
C TRP A 57 12.00 6.36 -20.87
N ARG A 58 11.00 5.53 -21.17
CA ARG A 58 10.67 5.13 -22.54
C ARG A 58 9.53 5.93 -23.17
N PHE A 59 8.63 6.49 -22.36
CA PHE A 59 7.43 7.22 -22.76
C PHE A 59 7.21 8.46 -21.88
N PRO A 60 8.19 9.39 -21.80
CA PRO A 60 8.10 10.58 -20.93
C PRO A 60 6.92 11.50 -21.27
N GLU A 61 6.48 11.51 -22.52
CA GLU A 61 5.33 12.27 -23.01
C GLU A 61 3.99 11.75 -22.49
N TRP A 62 3.92 10.47 -22.13
CA TRP A 62 2.67 9.83 -21.80
C TRP A 62 2.20 10.18 -20.39
N SER A 63 0.93 10.59 -20.29
CA SER A 63 0.25 10.91 -19.04
C SER A 63 -1.08 10.17 -18.97
N TRP A 64 -1.35 9.45 -17.87
CA TRP A 64 -2.53 8.60 -17.75
C TRP A 64 -3.87 9.36 -17.81
N MET A 65 -3.92 10.63 -17.44
CA MET A 65 -5.19 11.37 -17.36
C MET A 65 -5.17 12.78 -17.94
N TYR A 66 -4.03 13.31 -18.40
CA TYR A 66 -3.90 14.70 -18.90
C TYR A 66 -4.49 15.79 -17.97
N LEU A 67 -4.79 15.46 -16.71
CA LEU A 67 -5.52 16.34 -15.79
C LEU A 67 -4.64 17.42 -15.17
N LEU A 68 -3.35 17.15 -15.06
CA LEU A 68 -2.38 18.04 -14.44
C LEU A 68 -1.18 18.15 -15.37
N GLU A 69 -0.79 19.38 -15.64
CA GLU A 69 0.51 19.67 -16.26
C GLU A 69 1.57 19.42 -15.20
N ALA A 70 2.52 18.53 -15.49
CA ALA A 70 3.62 18.26 -14.57
C ALA A 70 4.40 19.54 -14.26
N ASP A 71 4.56 20.40 -15.26
CA ASP A 71 5.25 21.68 -15.17
C ASP A 71 4.50 22.73 -14.31
N ALA A 72 3.20 22.53 -14.07
CA ALA A 72 2.40 23.40 -13.23
C ALA A 72 2.49 23.05 -11.73
N LEU A 73 3.04 21.88 -11.38
CA LEU A 73 3.20 21.48 -9.98
C LEU A 73 4.48 22.11 -9.41
N PRO A 74 4.42 22.74 -8.21
CA PRO A 74 5.61 23.31 -7.56
C PRO A 74 6.53 22.23 -6.95
N PHE A 75 6.30 20.96 -7.28
CA PHE A 75 6.98 19.81 -6.71
C PHE A 75 7.72 19.05 -7.82
N PRO A 76 8.90 18.48 -7.52
CA PRO A 76 9.61 17.65 -8.48
C PRO A 76 8.81 16.36 -8.78
N ASP A 77 8.95 15.82 -9.99
CA ASP A 77 8.21 14.63 -10.46
C ASP A 77 8.29 13.43 -9.49
N PHE A 78 9.43 13.25 -8.83
CA PHE A 78 9.61 12.15 -7.87
C PHE A 78 8.70 12.28 -6.63
N ALA A 79 8.27 13.49 -6.26
CA ALA A 79 7.38 13.72 -5.13
C ALA A 79 5.97 13.18 -5.42
N VAL A 80 5.50 13.32 -6.66
CA VAL A 80 4.24 12.73 -7.12
C VAL A 80 4.33 11.21 -7.13
N ALA A 81 5.44 10.66 -7.64
CA ALA A 81 5.68 9.22 -7.60
C ALA A 81 5.74 8.65 -6.17
N ALA A 82 6.30 9.41 -5.21
CA ALA A 82 6.33 9.03 -3.80
C ALA A 82 4.96 9.09 -3.12
N ALA A 83 3.98 9.80 -3.69
CA ALA A 83 2.64 9.88 -3.12
C ALA A 83 1.92 8.53 -3.17
N TYR A 84 2.13 7.71 -4.21
CA TYR A 84 1.49 6.38 -4.33
C TYR A 84 1.77 5.47 -3.13
N PRO A 85 3.03 5.10 -2.84
CA PRO A 85 3.33 4.27 -1.68
C PRO A 85 2.95 4.98 -0.37
N ALA A 86 3.06 6.31 -0.29
CA ALA A 86 2.66 7.05 0.90
C ALA A 86 1.16 6.89 1.21
N PHE A 87 0.28 7.01 0.20
CA PHE A 87 -1.16 6.84 0.36
C PHE A 87 -1.54 5.38 0.64
N ALA A 88 -0.87 4.41 0.00
CA ALA A 88 -1.05 3.00 0.30
C ALA A 88 -0.69 2.68 1.76
N ILE A 89 0.47 3.14 2.23
CA ILE A 89 0.92 2.95 3.61
C ILE A 89 0.00 3.67 4.59
N ALA A 90 -0.37 4.93 4.33
CA ALA A 90 -1.27 5.70 5.19
C ALA A 90 -2.64 5.01 5.32
N SER A 91 -3.20 4.53 4.22
CA SER A 91 -4.45 3.76 4.21
C SER A 91 -4.34 2.46 4.98
N PHE A 92 -3.23 1.72 4.82
CA PHE A 92 -2.96 0.53 5.61
C PHE A 92 -2.93 0.83 7.12
N ILE A 93 -2.22 1.88 7.54
CA ILE A 93 -2.13 2.30 8.96
C ILE A 93 -3.52 2.65 9.49
N LEU A 94 -4.27 3.46 8.75
CA LEU A 94 -5.62 3.89 9.12
C LEU A 94 -6.56 2.68 9.24
N CYS A 95 -6.64 1.84 8.22
CA CYS A 95 -7.53 0.68 8.21
C CYS A 95 -7.13 -0.35 9.26
N ARG A 96 -5.84 -0.56 9.52
CA ARG A 96 -5.37 -1.39 10.63
C ARG A 96 -5.87 -0.84 11.97
N HIS A 97 -5.75 0.48 12.17
CA HIS A 97 -6.23 1.12 13.39
C HIS A 97 -7.75 0.95 13.55
N LEU A 98 -8.53 1.16 12.49
CA LEU A 98 -9.98 0.94 12.47
C LEU A 98 -10.34 -0.51 12.82
N VAL A 99 -9.67 -1.49 12.21
CA VAL A 99 -9.88 -2.91 12.48
C VAL A 99 -9.54 -3.25 13.93
N SER A 100 -8.40 -2.76 14.45
CA SER A 100 -8.00 -2.97 15.85
C SER A 100 -8.95 -2.33 16.86
N SER A 101 -9.65 -1.27 16.46
CA SER A 101 -10.65 -0.56 17.28
C SER A 101 -12.07 -1.14 17.15
N GLY A 102 -12.23 -2.31 16.52
CA GLY A 102 -13.53 -2.95 16.31
C GLY A 102 -14.39 -2.31 15.21
N ARG A 103 -13.86 -1.30 14.49
CA ARG A 103 -14.56 -0.57 13.41
C ARG A 103 -14.32 -1.23 12.05
N PHE A 104 -14.47 -2.55 11.98
CA PHE A 104 -14.18 -3.35 10.79
C PHE A 104 -14.93 -2.87 9.53
N TRP A 105 -16.23 -2.58 9.65
CA TRP A 105 -17.04 -2.13 8.52
C TRP A 105 -16.61 -0.77 7.95
N LEU A 106 -16.03 0.12 8.78
CA LEU A 106 -15.45 1.36 8.25
C LEU A 106 -14.20 1.07 7.43
N ALA A 107 -13.34 0.14 7.85
CA ALA A 107 -12.17 -0.26 7.07
C ALA A 107 -12.57 -0.91 5.73
N VAL A 108 -13.61 -1.75 5.73
CA VAL A 108 -14.21 -2.29 4.51
C VAL A 108 -14.78 -1.18 3.62
N GLY A 109 -15.43 -0.18 4.23
CA GLY A 109 -15.93 1.00 3.52
C GLY A 109 -14.80 1.80 2.84
N VAL A 110 -13.66 1.99 3.51
CA VAL A 110 -12.47 2.64 2.90
C VAL A 110 -11.93 1.79 1.74
N MET A 111 -11.83 0.48 1.91
CA MET A 111 -11.39 -0.44 0.85
C MET A 111 -12.29 -0.37 -0.39
N ILE A 112 -13.60 -0.53 -0.21
CA ILE A 112 -14.57 -0.50 -1.31
C ILE A 112 -14.63 0.91 -1.91
N GLY A 113 -14.61 1.95 -1.08
CA GLY A 113 -14.63 3.35 -1.53
C GLY A 113 -13.42 3.70 -2.38
N GLY A 114 -12.20 3.32 -1.96
CA GLY A 114 -10.98 3.53 -2.74
C GLY A 114 -11.04 2.82 -4.10
N MET A 115 -11.45 1.54 -4.12
CA MET A 115 -11.60 0.77 -5.36
C MET A 115 -12.70 1.31 -6.26
N ALA A 116 -13.82 1.74 -5.70
CA ALA A 116 -14.93 2.32 -6.45
C ALA A 116 -14.54 3.66 -7.07
N ILE A 117 -13.86 4.54 -6.31
CA ILE A 117 -13.36 5.81 -6.85
C ILE A 117 -12.36 5.54 -7.98
N ALA A 118 -11.41 4.61 -7.79
CA ALA A 118 -10.49 4.22 -8.86
C ALA A 118 -11.25 3.71 -10.10
N GLY A 119 -12.23 2.82 -9.91
CA GLY A 119 -13.05 2.31 -11.01
C GLY A 119 -13.85 3.40 -11.74
N LEU A 120 -14.44 4.34 -11.01
CA LEU A 120 -15.17 5.48 -11.60
C LEU A 120 -14.23 6.40 -12.36
N VAL A 121 -13.06 6.72 -11.79
CA VAL A 121 -12.05 7.54 -12.46
C VAL A 121 -11.55 6.86 -13.73
N GLY A 122 -11.32 5.54 -13.70
CA GLY A 122 -10.92 4.77 -14.88
C GLY A 122 -12.01 4.70 -15.95
N PHE A 123 -13.28 4.58 -15.53
CA PHE A 123 -14.42 4.55 -16.44
C PHE A 123 -14.68 5.90 -17.11
N PHE A 124 -14.74 6.98 -16.33
CA PHE A 124 -14.97 8.34 -16.86
C PHE A 124 -13.73 8.93 -17.52
N GLY A 125 -12.54 8.47 -17.14
CA GLY A 125 -11.25 8.84 -17.73
C GLY A 125 -10.81 7.95 -18.89
N TRP A 126 -11.68 7.06 -19.38
CA TRP A 126 -11.30 6.04 -20.36
C TRP A 126 -10.73 6.64 -21.65
N GLU A 127 -11.33 7.72 -22.15
CA GLU A 127 -10.90 8.40 -23.38
C GLU A 127 -9.46 8.91 -23.25
N GLN A 128 -9.11 9.49 -22.10
CA GLN A 128 -7.74 9.92 -21.79
C GLN A 128 -6.78 8.74 -21.67
N LEU A 129 -7.24 7.62 -21.11
CA LEU A 129 -6.44 6.41 -20.92
C LEU A 129 -6.16 5.65 -22.22
N SER A 130 -7.08 5.75 -23.19
CA SER A 130 -6.99 5.03 -24.46
C SER A 130 -6.07 5.69 -25.48
N VAL A 131 -5.55 6.89 -25.22
CA VAL A 131 -4.77 7.69 -26.17
C VAL A 131 -3.39 8.07 -25.66
N SER A 132 -2.43 8.17 -26.57
CA SER A 132 -1.04 8.54 -26.28
C SER A 132 -0.68 9.86 -26.93
N GLY A 133 -0.11 10.77 -26.15
CA GLY A 133 0.31 12.10 -26.58
C GLY A 133 0.64 12.99 -25.38
N THR A 134 0.76 14.29 -25.60
CA THR A 134 0.95 15.30 -24.55
C THR A 134 -0.38 15.95 -24.14
N THR A 135 -0.41 16.59 -22.97
CA THR A 135 -1.59 17.37 -22.51
C THR A 135 -2.00 18.44 -23.52
N GLU A 136 -1.04 19.09 -24.18
CA GLU A 136 -1.31 20.11 -25.20
C GLU A 136 -1.97 19.50 -26.44
N GLN A 137 -1.46 18.37 -26.93
CA GLN A 137 -2.06 17.64 -28.05
C GLN A 137 -3.48 17.19 -27.72
N PHE A 138 -3.73 16.76 -26.47
CA PHE A 138 -5.06 16.32 -26.03
C PHE A 138 -6.06 17.46 -26.01
N ARG A 139 -5.64 18.64 -25.58
CA ARG A 139 -6.52 19.82 -25.57
C ARG A 139 -6.73 20.41 -26.96
N ALA A 140 -5.75 20.27 -27.85
CA ALA A 140 -5.82 20.81 -29.20
C ALA A 140 -6.80 20.01 -30.08
N ASP A 141 -6.61 18.69 -30.16
CA ASP A 141 -7.49 17.80 -30.93
C ASP A 141 -7.36 16.34 -30.45
N PRO A 142 -8.28 15.87 -29.58
CA PRO A 142 -8.28 14.49 -29.10
C PRO A 142 -8.35 13.46 -30.24
N GLY A 143 -9.01 13.80 -31.36
CA GLY A 143 -9.25 12.88 -32.48
C GLY A 143 -8.01 12.57 -33.31
N GLN A 144 -6.93 13.33 -33.16
CA GLN A 144 -5.64 13.08 -33.83
C GLN A 144 -4.66 12.29 -32.98
N MET A 145 -5.02 11.95 -31.74
CA MET A 145 -4.17 11.14 -30.90
C MET A 145 -4.10 9.69 -31.39
N ARG A 146 -2.93 9.08 -31.19
CA ARG A 146 -2.75 7.67 -31.48
C ARG A 146 -3.31 6.83 -30.34
N GLU A 147 -4.13 5.84 -30.69
CA GLU A 147 -4.63 4.89 -29.71
C GLU A 147 -3.48 4.10 -29.08
N VAL A 148 -3.56 3.91 -27.76
CA VAL A 148 -2.59 3.17 -26.96
C VAL A 148 -2.49 1.72 -27.41
N THR A 149 -3.61 1.13 -27.86
CA THR A 149 -3.74 -0.23 -28.41
C THR A 149 -2.85 -0.47 -29.63
N GLU A 150 -2.60 0.56 -30.44
CA GLU A 150 -1.78 0.48 -31.65
C GLU A 150 -0.27 0.66 -31.39
N SER A 151 0.11 0.87 -30.13
CA SER A 151 1.47 1.17 -29.73
C SER A 151 2.04 0.09 -28.79
N SER A 152 3.37 0.01 -28.71
CA SER A 152 4.04 -0.86 -27.73
C SER A 152 3.67 -0.53 -26.28
N LEU A 153 3.23 0.71 -26.02
CA LEU A 153 2.78 1.16 -24.71
C LEU A 153 1.53 0.39 -24.27
N GLY A 154 0.55 0.16 -25.16
CA GLY A 154 -0.67 -0.57 -24.79
C GLY A 154 -0.39 -2.00 -24.34
N TYR A 155 0.51 -2.70 -25.03
CA TYR A 155 0.93 -4.05 -24.62
C TYR A 155 1.64 -4.04 -23.27
N LEU A 156 2.51 -3.05 -23.03
CA LEU A 156 3.20 -2.89 -21.75
C LEU A 156 2.20 -2.65 -20.61
N LEU A 157 1.24 -1.76 -20.81
CA LEU A 157 0.22 -1.43 -19.82
C LEU A 157 -0.72 -2.60 -19.54
N ALA A 158 -1.12 -3.33 -20.58
CA ALA A 158 -1.89 -4.55 -20.42
C ALA A 158 -1.10 -5.58 -19.59
N ALA A 159 0.16 -5.83 -19.95
CA ALA A 159 1.02 -6.77 -19.24
C ALA A 159 1.28 -6.34 -17.79
N SER A 160 1.53 -5.06 -17.54
CA SER A 160 1.75 -4.54 -16.18
C SER A 160 0.49 -4.66 -15.33
N ASN A 161 -0.69 -4.31 -15.87
CA ASN A 161 -1.96 -4.47 -15.15
C ASN A 161 -2.26 -5.92 -14.82
N VAL A 162 -2.05 -6.85 -15.76
CA VAL A 162 -2.17 -8.29 -15.50
C VAL A 162 -1.20 -8.72 -14.39
N GLY A 163 0.06 -8.29 -14.47
CA GLY A 163 1.07 -8.57 -13.45
C GLY A 163 0.68 -8.05 -12.06
N ILE A 164 0.19 -6.82 -11.98
CA ILE A 164 -0.31 -6.19 -10.74
C ILE A 164 -1.46 -7.00 -10.17
N VAL A 165 -2.47 -7.33 -10.97
CA VAL A 165 -3.65 -8.09 -10.52
C VAL A 165 -3.25 -9.49 -10.02
N VAL A 166 -2.37 -10.19 -10.74
CA VAL A 166 -1.89 -11.53 -10.35
C VAL A 166 -1.07 -11.47 -9.06
N ALA A 167 -0.11 -10.55 -8.97
CA ALA A 167 0.72 -10.39 -7.79
C ALA A 167 -0.11 -9.97 -6.56
N TRP A 168 -1.08 -9.08 -6.75
CA TRP A 168 -1.99 -8.64 -5.70
C TRP A 168 -2.88 -9.78 -5.23
N GLY A 169 -3.49 -10.52 -6.15
CA GLY A 169 -4.28 -11.71 -5.85
C GLY A 169 -3.47 -12.77 -5.09
N ALA A 170 -2.23 -13.04 -5.51
CA ALA A 170 -1.33 -13.97 -4.85
C ALA A 170 -0.95 -13.51 -3.43
N MET A 171 -0.70 -12.21 -3.23
CA MET A 171 -0.44 -11.63 -1.92
C MET A 171 -1.66 -11.80 -0.99
N LEU A 172 -2.85 -11.45 -1.45
CA LEU A 172 -4.09 -11.59 -0.67
C LEU A 172 -4.38 -13.05 -0.34
N TRP A 173 -4.22 -13.95 -1.30
CA TRP A 173 -4.35 -15.39 -1.09
C TRP A 173 -3.40 -15.89 -0.01
N ARG A 174 -2.13 -15.49 -0.06
CA ARG A 174 -1.14 -15.86 0.95
C ARG A 174 -1.48 -15.30 2.34
N LEU A 175 -1.96 -14.06 2.43
CA LEU A 175 -2.43 -13.47 3.70
C LEU A 175 -3.62 -14.26 4.26
N LEU A 176 -4.57 -14.66 3.42
CA LEU A 176 -5.71 -15.48 3.82
C LEU A 176 -5.25 -16.85 4.35
N LEU A 177 -4.28 -17.50 3.70
CA LEU A 177 -3.71 -18.77 4.18
C LEU A 177 -3.02 -18.60 5.54
N LEU A 178 -2.25 -17.53 5.74
CA LEU A 178 -1.62 -17.22 7.02
C LEU A 178 -2.65 -16.96 8.12
N CYS A 179 -3.72 -16.22 7.80
CA CYS A 179 -4.85 -15.99 8.69
C CYS A 179 -5.52 -17.30 9.11
N ARG A 180 -5.75 -18.22 8.18
CA ARG A 180 -6.34 -19.55 8.46
C ARG A 180 -5.40 -20.40 9.32
N ALA A 181 -4.11 -20.42 9.01
CA ALA A 181 -3.12 -21.16 9.79
C ALA A 181 -3.04 -20.65 11.24
N ALA A 182 -3.07 -19.34 11.44
CA ALA A 182 -3.07 -18.72 12.77
C ALA A 182 -4.32 -19.09 13.60
N GLN A 183 -5.49 -19.24 12.95
CA GLN A 183 -6.72 -19.67 13.62
C GLN A 183 -6.71 -21.14 14.05
N LEU A 184 -6.04 -22.01 13.28
CA LEU A 184 -5.97 -23.45 13.57
C LEU A 184 -4.99 -23.79 14.71
N HIS A 185 -3.96 -22.96 14.95
CA HIS A 185 -2.93 -23.21 15.95
C HIS A 185 -2.76 -22.05 16.96
N PRO A 186 -3.80 -21.71 17.75
CA PRO A 186 -3.73 -20.59 18.70
C PRO A 186 -2.65 -20.78 19.77
N SER A 187 -2.36 -22.03 20.14
CA SER A 187 -1.37 -22.40 21.18
C SER A 187 0.09 -22.23 20.74
N ALA A 188 0.37 -22.22 19.43
CA ALA A 188 1.72 -22.03 18.91
C ALA A 188 2.16 -20.56 18.96
N VAL A 189 1.19 -19.63 19.01
CA VAL A 189 1.46 -18.19 19.03
C VAL A 189 1.78 -17.72 20.46
N SER A 190 1.16 -18.30 21.48
CA SER A 190 1.37 -17.92 22.89
C SER A 190 2.71 -18.35 23.45
N SER A 191 3.31 -19.45 22.97
CA SER A 191 4.57 -19.99 23.49
C SER A 191 5.81 -19.15 23.10
N SER A 192 5.79 -18.48 21.95
CA SER A 192 6.92 -17.64 21.50
C SER A 192 7.07 -16.34 22.31
N SER A 193 5.98 -15.81 22.86
CA SER A 193 5.98 -14.56 23.64
C SER A 193 6.51 -14.75 25.08
N VAL A 194 6.47 -15.97 25.62
CA VAL A 194 6.87 -16.23 27.01
C VAL A 194 8.37 -16.51 27.12
N ALA A 195 8.99 -17.07 26.07
CA ALA A 195 10.43 -17.38 26.07
C ALA A 195 11.33 -16.13 26.16
N ASP A 196 10.86 -14.98 25.67
CA ASP A 196 11.66 -13.73 25.60
C ASP A 196 11.49 -12.83 26.84
N GLN A 197 10.69 -13.27 27.84
CA GLN A 197 10.56 -12.61 29.14
C GLN A 197 11.11 -13.49 30.27
N THR A 198 12.19 -14.23 30.03
CA THR A 198 13.01 -14.67 31.16
C THR A 198 13.87 -13.46 31.56
N PRO A 199 13.52 -12.68 32.59
CA PRO A 199 14.44 -11.69 33.09
C PRO A 199 15.70 -12.46 33.46
N SER A 200 16.81 -12.12 32.78
CA SER A 200 18.14 -12.46 33.26
C SER A 200 18.28 -11.79 34.62
N ASN A 201 17.83 -12.49 35.65
CA ASN A 201 18.02 -12.15 37.04
C ASN A 201 19.48 -12.48 37.38
N ASN A 202 20.39 -11.80 36.71
CA ASN A 202 21.79 -11.77 37.09
C ASN A 202 21.92 -10.84 38.30
N GLY A 203 21.64 -11.42 39.46
CA GLY A 203 22.43 -11.21 40.66
C GLY A 203 22.54 -9.77 41.15
N LYS A 204 21.45 -9.19 41.65
CA LYS A 204 21.58 -8.15 42.70
C LYS A 204 21.59 -8.83 44.07
N LYS A 205 22.82 -9.13 44.51
CA LYS A 205 23.19 -9.58 45.86
C LYS A 205 22.43 -8.76 46.91
N PRO A 206 21.74 -9.38 47.89
CA PRO A 206 21.13 -8.63 48.98
C PRO A 206 22.25 -8.03 49.85
N ALA A 207 22.38 -6.71 49.82
CA ALA A 207 23.15 -5.99 50.82
C ALA A 207 22.35 -6.00 52.13
N ALA A 208 22.74 -6.89 53.03
CA ALA A 208 22.34 -6.85 54.43
C ALA A 208 22.86 -5.54 55.06
N GLY A 209 21.93 -4.64 55.41
CA GLY A 209 22.20 -3.44 56.22
C GLY A 209 20.97 -3.18 57.08
N SER A 210 20.88 -3.81 58.25
CA SER A 210 21.25 -3.23 59.55
C SER A 210 20.34 -2.09 60.01
N LYS A 211 19.39 -2.47 60.88
CA LYS A 211 18.83 -1.74 62.03
C LYS A 211 19.22 -0.27 62.17
N THR A 212 18.22 0.63 62.24
CA THR A 212 18.16 1.55 63.40
C THR A 212 16.72 1.93 63.75
N ARG A 213 16.36 1.55 64.97
CA ARG A 213 15.18 1.93 65.76
C ARG A 213 15.35 3.38 66.22
N LYS A 214 14.34 4.25 66.04
CA LYS A 214 14.24 5.48 66.84
C LYS A 214 12.81 5.68 67.32
N LYS A 215 12.67 5.60 68.64
CA LYS A 215 11.50 6.00 69.42
C LYS A 215 11.34 7.52 69.35
N THR A 216 10.10 7.97 69.21
CA THR A 216 9.49 9.06 70.01
C THR A 216 8.00 8.96 69.81
#